data_AF-A0A2N3QL67-F1
#
_entry.id   AF-A0A2N3QL67-F1
#
_cell.length_a   1.000
_cell.length_b   1.000
_cell.length_c   1.000
_cell.angle_alpha   90.00
_cell.angle_beta   90.00
_cell.angle_gamma   90.00
#
_symmetry.space_group_name_H-M   'P 1'
#
loop_
_entity.id
_entity.type
_entity.pdbx_description
1 polymer ?
#
loop_
_entity_poly.entity_id
_entity_poly.type
_entity_poly.pdbx_seq_one_letter_code
_entity_poly.pdbx_strand_id
1 'polypeptide(L)'
;MPQEHPYVSEAKEGKPVCEWIVALLVCVSGILAAFGYTMAATALLAATAIVLGTMRIILRERSPWKVRSVAFDASMSLCFGVGVSLLDLSIRVML
;
A
#
# COMPACT_ATOMS: atom_id res chain seq x y z
N MET A 1 -41.44 14.11 -7.78
CA MET A 1 -40.12 13.91 -8.41
C MET A 1 -39.53 12.65 -7.79
N PRO A 2 -39.43 11.51 -8.48
CA PRO A 2 -38.71 10.36 -7.94
C PRO A 2 -37.26 10.81 -7.72
N GLN A 3 -36.76 10.65 -6.50
CA GLN A 3 -35.35 10.89 -6.17
C GLN A 3 -34.54 9.81 -6.90
N GLU A 4 -34.03 10.15 -8.08
CA GLU A 4 -33.17 9.29 -8.87
C GLU A 4 -31.84 9.19 -8.11
N HIS A 5 -31.69 8.14 -7.31
CA HIS A 5 -30.46 7.86 -6.61
C HIS A 5 -29.38 7.71 -7.69
N PRO A 6 -28.33 8.55 -7.71
CA PRO A 6 -27.34 8.48 -8.76
C PRO A 6 -26.77 7.07 -8.79
N TYR A 7 -26.78 6.44 -9.97
CA TYR A 7 -26.25 5.10 -10.18
C TYR A 7 -24.73 5.14 -9.97
N VAL A 8 -24.30 4.89 -8.73
CA VAL A 8 -22.90 4.74 -8.37
C VAL A 8 -22.52 3.30 -8.66
N SER A 9 -21.76 3.07 -9.73
CA SER A 9 -21.28 1.74 -10.09
C SER A 9 -20.10 1.31 -9.20
N GLU A 10 -20.30 1.18 -7.89
CA GLU A 10 -19.27 0.63 -7.00
C GLU A 10 -18.87 -0.80 -7.42
N ALA A 11 -19.82 -1.53 -8.03
CA ALA A 11 -19.62 -2.89 -8.54
C ALA A 11 -18.52 -3.02 -9.63
N LYS A 12 -17.96 -1.91 -10.14
CA LYS A 12 -16.89 -1.89 -11.15
C LYS A 12 -15.63 -1.11 -10.72
N GLU A 13 -15.59 -0.50 -9.54
CA GLU A 13 -14.56 0.51 -9.22
C GLU A 13 -13.27 0.00 -8.55
N GLY A 14 -13.19 -1.28 -8.18
CA GLY A 14 -11.95 -1.88 -7.69
C GLY A 14 -11.84 -3.33 -8.14
N LYS A 15 -10.65 -3.74 -8.61
CA LYS A 15 -10.37 -5.17 -8.77
C LYS A 15 -9.98 -5.69 -7.39
N PRO A 16 -10.84 -6.46 -6.67
CA PRO A 16 -10.61 -6.84 -5.26
C PRO A 16 -9.30 -7.61 -5.06
N VAL A 17 -8.79 -8.25 -6.12
CA VAL A 17 -7.57 -9.05 -6.12
C VAL A 17 -6.34 -8.26 -5.65
N CYS A 18 -6.15 -7.01 -6.11
CA CYS A 18 -4.99 -6.23 -5.68
C CYS A 18 -5.04 -5.91 -4.19
N GLU A 19 -6.22 -5.59 -3.67
CA GLU A 19 -6.41 -5.26 -2.26
C GLU A 19 -6.12 -6.46 -1.36
N TRP A 20 -6.60 -7.64 -1.76
CA TRP A 20 -6.34 -8.88 -1.05
C TRP A 20 -4.87 -9.31 -1.09
N ILE A 21 -4.16 -9.07 -2.20
CA ILE A 21 -2.70 -9.34 -2.26
C ILE A 21 -1.95 -8.44 -1.28
N VAL A 22 -2.28 -7.15 -1.23
CA VAL A 22 -1.63 -6.22 -0.29
C VAL A 22 -1.95 -6.60 1.15
N ALA A 23 -3.21 -6.92 1.45
CA ALA A 23 -3.61 -7.40 2.77
C ALA A 23 -2.83 -8.65 3.20
N LEU A 24 -2.67 -9.61 2.29
CA LEU A 24 -1.87 -10.81 2.54
C LEU A 24 -0.40 -10.46 2.85
N LEU A 25 0.22 -9.57 2.08
CA LEU A 25 1.61 -9.14 2.31
C LEU A 25 1.77 -8.46 3.69
N VAL A 26 0.81 -7.64 4.10
CA VAL A 26 0.81 -7.03 5.44
C VAL A 26 0.68 -8.09 6.53
N CYS A 27 -0.20 -9.08 6.37
CA CYS A 27 -0.32 -10.21 7.29
C CYS A 27 0.99 -11.00 7.39
N VAL A 28 1.62 -11.32 6.25
CA VAL A 28 2.91 -12.03 6.21
C VAL A 28 4.00 -11.22 6.93
N SER A 29 4.05 -9.91 6.73
CA SER A 29 4.95 -9.04 7.48
C SER A 29 4.72 -9.13 8.99
N GLY A 30 3.45 -9.09 9.44
CA GLY A 30 3.12 -9.19 10.86
C GLY A 30 3.57 -10.53 11.45
N ILE A 31 3.39 -11.62 10.71
CA ILE A 31 3.86 -12.95 11.10
C ILE A 31 5.39 -12.99 11.21
N LEU A 32 6.12 -12.48 10.20
CA LEU A 32 7.59 -12.40 10.21
C LEU A 32 8.10 -11.62 11.43
N ALA A 33 7.45 -10.49 11.74
CA ALA A 33 7.79 -9.69 12.91
C ALA A 33 7.56 -10.45 14.22
N ALA A 34 6.45 -11.20 14.33
CA ALA A 34 6.15 -12.01 15.52
C ALA A 34 7.17 -13.13 15.78
N PHE A 35 7.78 -13.68 14.72
CA PHE A 35 8.86 -14.66 14.82
C PHE A 35 10.25 -14.05 15.03
N GLY A 36 10.38 -12.73 15.16
CA GLY A 36 11.65 -12.03 15.38
C GLY A 36 12.42 -11.70 14.10
N TYR A 37 11.87 -11.99 12.91
CA TYR A 37 12.44 -11.59 11.63
C TYR A 37 12.05 -10.14 11.28
N THR A 38 12.33 -9.21 12.20
CA THR A 38 11.92 -7.80 12.09
C THR A 38 12.47 -7.14 10.83
N MET A 39 13.73 -7.43 10.46
CA MET A 39 14.33 -6.97 9.20
C MET A 39 13.54 -7.40 7.96
N ALA A 40 13.13 -8.67 7.90
CA ALA A 40 12.42 -9.18 6.73
C ALA A 40 11.00 -8.57 6.67
N ALA A 41 10.37 -8.39 7.82
CA ALA A 41 9.07 -7.76 7.94
C ALA A 41 9.10 -6.28 7.48
N THR A 42 10.02 -5.48 8.00
CA THR A 42 10.14 -4.05 7.64
C THR A 42 10.53 -3.88 6.18
N ALA A 43 11.44 -4.70 5.66
CA ALA A 43 11.81 -4.69 4.24
C ALA A 43 10.62 -5.07 3.33
N LEU A 44 9.83 -6.07 3.70
CA LEU A 44 8.63 -6.47 2.95
C LEU A 44 7.60 -5.34 2.89
N LEU A 45 7.31 -4.70 4.02
CA LEU A 45 6.37 -3.57 4.07
C LEU A 45 6.88 -2.38 3.28
N ALA A 46 8.15 -2.03 3.42
CA ALA A 46 8.76 -0.92 2.70
C ALA A 46 8.73 -1.15 1.19
N ALA A 47 9.15 -2.33 0.73
CA ALA A 47 9.12 -2.70 -0.67
C ALA A 47 7.69 -2.68 -1.22
N THR A 48 6.73 -3.24 -0.49
CA THR A 48 5.31 -3.25 -0.88
C THR A 48 4.79 -1.83 -1.06
N ALA A 49 5.07 -0.93 -0.12
CA ALA A 49 4.65 0.47 -0.19
C ALA A 49 5.30 1.23 -1.36
N ILE A 50 6.59 1.03 -1.61
CA ILE A 50 7.28 1.67 -2.75
C ILE A 50 6.71 1.17 -4.08
N VAL A 51 6.49 -0.14 -4.21
CA VAL A 51 5.89 -0.74 -5.41
C VAL A 51 4.47 -0.22 -5.62
N LEU A 52 3.64 -0.10 -4.59
CA LEU A 52 2.31 0.50 -4.67
C LEU A 52 2.37 1.97 -5.11
N GLY A 53 3.23 2.77 -4.50
CA GLY A 53 3.38 4.19 -4.85
C GLY A 53 3.85 4.40 -6.29
N THR A 54 4.85 3.62 -6.74
CA THR A 54 5.35 3.66 -8.12
C THR A 54 4.31 3.15 -9.12
N MET A 55 3.65 2.03 -8.83
CA MET A 55 2.55 1.49 -9.63
C MET A 55 1.44 2.53 -9.79
N ARG A 56 1.11 3.28 -8.74
CA ARG A 56 0.11 4.34 -8.77
C ARG A 56 0.51 5.49 -9.69
N ILE A 57 1.77 5.91 -9.67
CA ILE A 57 2.31 6.95 -10.58
C ILE A 57 2.26 6.50 -12.04
N ILE A 58 2.55 5.22 -12.32
CA ILE A 58 2.60 4.65 -13.66
C ILE A 58 1.18 4.46 -14.23
N LEU A 59 0.29 3.81 -13.47
CA LEU A 59 -1.04 3.46 -13.96
C LEU A 59 -2.05 4.60 -13.87
N ARG A 60 -1.88 5.58 -12.97
CA ARG A 60 -2.78 6.74 -12.77
C ARG A 60 -4.26 6.33 -12.75
N GLU A 61 -5.02 6.64 -13.80
CA GLU A 61 -6.46 6.36 -13.96
C GLU A 61 -6.79 4.88 -14.25
N ARG A 62 -5.78 4.08 -14.62
CA ARG A 62 -5.91 2.64 -14.90
C ARG A 62 -5.55 1.78 -13.69
N SER A 63 -5.21 2.39 -12.53
CA SER A 63 -4.78 1.60 -11.39
C SER A 63 -5.94 0.73 -10.87
N PRO A 64 -5.66 -0.51 -10.46
CA PRO A 64 -6.67 -1.43 -9.94
C PRO A 64 -7.25 -0.99 -8.60
N TRP A 65 -6.65 0.03 -7.97
CA TRP A 65 -7.06 0.68 -6.73
C TRP A 65 -7.47 2.13 -7.01
N LYS A 66 -8.68 2.53 -6.57
CA LYS A 66 -9.22 3.87 -6.82
C LYS A 66 -9.21 4.75 -5.56
N VAL A 67 -8.14 5.51 -5.37
CA VAL A 67 -8.09 6.63 -4.40
C VAL A 67 -8.41 7.93 -5.14
N ARG A 68 -9.08 8.88 -4.48
CA ARG A 68 -9.51 10.17 -5.07
C ARG A 68 -8.37 10.98 -5.71
N SER A 69 -7.13 10.84 -5.22
CA SER A 69 -5.95 11.54 -5.75
C SER A 69 -4.79 10.57 -5.94
N VAL A 70 -4.26 10.51 -7.16
CA VAL A 70 -3.07 9.72 -7.53
C VAL A 70 -1.82 10.23 -6.81
N ALA A 71 -1.66 11.56 -6.75
CA ALA A 71 -0.48 12.20 -6.17
C ALA A 71 -0.39 11.97 -4.66
N PHE A 72 -1.53 12.07 -3.96
CA PHE A 72 -1.60 11.84 -2.51
C PHE A 72 -1.30 10.38 -2.14
N ASP A 73 -1.90 9.45 -2.86
CA ASP A 73 -1.73 8.01 -2.62
C ASP A 73 -0.27 7.57 -2.87
N ALA A 74 0.32 8.05 -3.97
CA ALA A 74 1.72 7.80 -4.28
C ALA A 74 2.67 8.45 -3.27
N SER A 75 2.42 9.69 -2.83
CA SER A 75 3.29 10.36 -1.86
C SER A 75 3.27 9.67 -0.50
N MET A 76 2.09 9.30 0.00
CA MET A 76 1.96 8.56 1.26
C MET A 76 2.69 7.23 1.20
N SER A 77 2.52 6.47 0.11
CA SER A 77 3.16 5.16 -0.06
C SER A 77 4.69 5.25 -0.14
N LEU A 78 5.22 6.23 -0.88
CA LEU A 78 6.67 6.45 -0.97
C LEU A 78 7.27 6.95 0.34
N CYS A 79 6.63 7.94 0.99
CA CYS A 79 7.07 8.45 2.28
C CYS A 79 7.06 7.36 3.35
N PHE A 80 6.02 6.52 3.38
CA PHE A 80 5.96 5.38 4.30
C PHE A 80 7.07 4.36 4.03
N GLY A 81 7.27 3.95 2.78
CA GLY A 81 8.30 2.97 2.44
C GLY A 81 9.73 3.45 2.73
N VAL A 82 10.03 4.72 2.41
CA VAL A 82 11.31 5.34 2.76
C VAL A 82 11.45 5.51 4.27
N GLY A 83 10.40 5.99 4.95
CA GLY A 83 10.39 6.17 6.39
C GLY A 83 10.68 4.89 7.16
N VAL A 84 9.99 3.79 6.82
CA VAL A 84 10.22 2.47 7.45
C VAL A 84 11.65 1.99 7.19
N SER A 85 12.18 2.18 5.99
CA SER A 85 13.56 1.79 5.65
C SER A 85 14.60 2.57 6.45
N LEU A 86 14.39 3.89 6.62
CA LEU A 86 15.28 4.74 7.42
C LEU A 86 15.22 4.40 8.90
N LEU A 87 14.04 4.08 9.44
CA LEU A 87 13.87 3.66 10.82
C LEU A 87 14.60 2.33 11.08
N ASP A 88 14.45 1.35 10.19
CA ASP A 88 15.14 0.07 10.28
C ASP A 88 16.67 0.25 10.22
N LEU A 89 17.15 1.12 9.32
CA LEU A 89 18.57 1.48 9.23
C LEU A 89 19.06 2.16 10.52
N SER A 90 18.29 3.10 11.07
CA SER A 90 18.63 3.80 12.31
C SER A 90 18.82 2.82 13.47
N ILE A 91 17.90 1.86 13.63
CA ILE A 91 17.98 0.83 14.66
C ILE A 91 19.27 0.01 14.50
N ARG A 92 19.64 -0.36 13.28
CA ARG A 92 20.87 -1.12 13.02
C ARG A 92 22.15 -0.34 13.28
N VAL A 93 22.14 0.98 13.08
CA VAL A 93 23.30 1.82 13.36
C VAL A 93 23.49 1.98 14.87
N MET A 94 22.40 1.91 15.66
CA MET A 94 22.43 2.04 17.11
C MET A 94 22.74 0.73 17.87
N LEU A 95 22.54 -0.43 17.25
CA LEU A 95 22.83 -1.76 17.83
C LEU A 95 24.24 -2.23 17.48
#